data_AF-C3XER8-F1
#
_entry.id   AF-C3XER8-F1
#
_cell.length_a   1.000
_cell.length_b   1.000
_cell.length_c   1.000
_cell.angle_alpha   90.00
_cell.angle_beta   90.00
_cell.angle_gamma   90.00
#
_symmetry.space_group_name_H-M   'P 1'
#
loop_
_entity.id
_entity.type
_entity.pdbx_description
1 polymer ?
#
loop_
_entity_poly.entity_id
_entity_poly.type
_entity_poly.pdbx_seq_one_letter_code
_entity_poly.pdbx_strand_id
1 'polypeptide(L)'
;MLKQENYLSFAIVVGFFLGLMFGIAKFDEPELMVLWTILATMGIYLITTVCISAYYLFMDSHGTKLHKERLEESLEHYRKEFDKKEQEAQNIRNFIKGLQGSES
;
A
#
# COMPACT_ATOMS: atom_id res chain seq x y z
N MET A 1 12.45 -6.07 3.57
CA MET A 1 11.28 -5.23 3.91
C MET A 1 10.75 -5.70 5.26
N LEU A 2 10.65 -4.81 6.25
CA LEU A 2 10.00 -5.12 7.52
C LEU A 2 8.50 -5.23 7.27
N LYS A 3 7.93 -6.43 7.41
CA LYS A 3 6.48 -6.66 7.30
C LYS A 3 5.76 -6.05 8.50
N GLN A 4 4.54 -5.56 8.31
CA GLN A 4 3.66 -5.05 9.36
C GLN A 4 3.55 -6.01 10.56
N GLU A 5 3.60 -7.32 10.29
CA GLU A 5 3.64 -8.40 11.29
C GLU A 5 4.80 -8.26 12.29
N ASN A 6 5.96 -7.75 11.87
CA ASN A 6 7.11 -7.55 12.77
C ASN A 6 6.87 -6.40 13.76
N TYR A 7 6.23 -5.31 13.32
CA TYR A 7 5.91 -4.18 14.20
C TYR A 7 4.87 -4.57 15.25
N LEU A 8 3.87 -5.36 14.83
CA LEU A 8 2.85 -5.86 15.73
C LEU A 8 3.44 -6.84 16.76
N SER A 9 4.31 -7.75 16.30
CA SER A 9 5.04 -8.67 17.18
C SER A 9 5.91 -7.93 18.19
N PHE A 10 6.61 -6.89 17.75
CA PHE A 10 7.41 -6.04 18.63
C PHE A 10 6.54 -5.32 19.68
N ALA A 11 5.40 -4.76 19.27
CA ALA A 11 4.46 -4.10 20.18
C ALA A 11 3.93 -5.05 21.26
N ILE A 12 3.65 -6.32 20.92
CA ILE A 12 3.25 -7.35 21.88
C ILE A 12 4.37 -7.59 22.90
N VAL A 13 5.61 -7.77 22.45
CA VAL A 13 6.76 -8.00 23.34
C VAL A 13 6.96 -6.81 24.28
N VAL A 14 6.92 -5.59 23.75
CA VAL A 14 7.04 -4.36 24.55
C VAL A 14 5.91 -4.26 25.57
N GLY A 15 4.66 -4.52 25.14
CA GLY A 15 3.50 -4.46 26.03
C GLY A 15 3.53 -5.51 27.13
N PHE A 16 4.05 -6.70 26.84
CA PHE A 16 4.27 -7.73 27.84
C PHE A 16 5.28 -7.27 28.91
N PHE A 17 6.46 -6.80 28.50
CA PHE A 17 7.48 -6.40 29.47
C PHE A 17 7.08 -5.16 30.28
N LEU A 18 6.43 -4.17 29.65
CA LEU A 18 5.90 -3.01 30.38
C LEU A 18 4.79 -3.42 31.35
N GLY A 19 3.86 -4.25 30.90
CA GLY A 19 2.78 -4.77 31.73
C GLY A 19 3.30 -5.54 32.94
N LEU A 20 4.31 -6.39 32.73
CA LEU A 20 4.94 -7.18 33.79
C LEU A 20 5.71 -6.29 34.77
N MET A 21 6.46 -5.32 34.28
CA MET A 21 7.19 -4.35 35.11
C MET A 21 6.22 -3.56 36.00
N PHE A 22 5.11 -3.06 35.44
CA PHE A 22 4.07 -2.37 36.21
C PHE A 22 3.34 -3.30 37.16
N GLY A 23 3.08 -4.54 36.74
CA GLY A 23 2.44 -5.57 37.56
C GLY A 23 3.25 -5.82 38.83
N ILE A 24 4.54 -6.15 38.67
CA ILE A 24 5.47 -6.43 39.78
C ILE A 24 5.67 -5.20 40.67
N ALA A 25 5.70 -3.99 40.09
CA ALA A 25 5.92 -2.77 40.87
C ALA A 25 4.73 -2.35 41.73
N LYS A 26 3.51 -2.83 41.42
CA LYS A 26 2.26 -2.28 41.99
C LYS A 26 1.42 -3.30 42.75
N PHE A 27 1.50 -4.58 42.42
CA PHE A 27 0.69 -5.64 43.03
C PHE A 27 1.61 -6.64 43.70
N ASP A 28 1.19 -7.19 44.83
CA ASP A 28 1.88 -8.29 45.50
C ASP A 28 1.23 -9.64 45.16
N GLU A 29 -0.04 -9.63 44.74
CA GLU A 29 -0.77 -10.81 44.30
C GLU A 29 -0.40 -11.18 42.86
N PRO A 30 0.09 -12.41 42.62
CA PRO A 30 0.52 -12.85 41.29
C PRO A 30 -0.61 -12.86 40.28
N GLU A 31 -1.86 -13.11 40.69
CA GLU A 31 -3.01 -13.10 39.78
C GLU A 31 -3.22 -11.70 39.18
N LEU A 32 -3.10 -10.66 40.00
CA LEU A 32 -3.26 -9.27 39.57
C LEU A 32 -2.10 -8.85 38.65
N MET A 33 -0.86 -9.25 38.96
CA MET A 33 0.28 -8.97 38.09
C MET A 33 0.07 -9.52 36.66
N VAL A 34 -0.39 -10.78 36.57
CA VAL A 34 -0.64 -11.42 35.27
C VAL A 34 -1.78 -10.74 34.52
N LEU A 35 -2.89 -10.43 35.21
CA LEU A 35 -4.02 -9.72 34.60
C LEU A 35 -3.61 -8.36 34.03
N TRP A 36 -2.83 -7.58 34.79
CA TRP A 36 -2.33 -6.29 34.33
C TRP A 36 -1.35 -6.41 33.16
N THR A 37 -0.53 -7.47 33.15
CA THR A 37 0.38 -7.76 32.04
C THR A 37 -0.39 -8.03 30.75
N ILE A 38 -1.43 -8.87 30.81
CA ILE A 38 -2.30 -9.17 29.67
C ILE A 38 -3.00 -7.90 29.19
N LEU A 39 -3.57 -7.12 30.12
CA LEU A 39 -4.30 -5.89 29.79
C LEU A 39 -3.39 -4.85 29.11
N ALA A 40 -2.18 -4.65 29.62
CA ALA A 40 -1.19 -3.75 29.02
C ALA A 40 -0.76 -4.21 27.63
N THR A 41 -0.52 -5.51 27.46
CA THR A 41 -0.16 -6.10 26.16
C THR A 41 -1.26 -5.89 25.13
N MET A 42 -2.52 -6.16 25.50
CA MET A 42 -3.67 -5.94 24.63
C MET A 42 -3.85 -4.45 24.32
N GLY A 43 -3.70 -3.57 25.32
CA GLY A 43 -3.78 -2.13 25.12
C GLY A 43 -2.76 -1.60 24.11
N ILE A 44 -1.49 -1.98 24.27
CA ILE A 44 -0.40 -1.56 23.37
C ILE A 44 -0.58 -2.15 21.97
N TYR A 45 -1.03 -3.40 21.86
CA TYR A 45 -1.39 -4.03 20.59
C TYR A 45 -2.47 -3.25 19.85
N LEU A 46 -3.56 -2.88 20.54
CA LEU A 46 -4.68 -2.15 19.96
C LEU A 46 -4.28 -0.73 19.54
N ILE A 47 -3.57 0.00 20.40
CA ILE A 47 -3.05 1.35 20.08
C ILE A 47 -2.17 1.29 18.83
N THR A 48 -1.24 0.33 18.78
CA THR A 48 -0.35 0.17 17.62
C THR A 48 -1.15 -0.14 16.36
N THR A 49 -2.14 -1.02 16.44
CA THR A 49 -3.01 -1.38 15.31
C THR A 49 -3.79 -0.18 14.80
N VAL A 50 -4.33 0.65 15.70
CA VAL A 50 -5.03 1.89 15.34
C VAL A 50 -4.08 2.89 14.69
N CYS A 51 -2.87 3.08 15.23
CA CYS A 51 -1.86 3.96 14.64
C CYS A 51 -1.47 3.52 13.22
N ILE A 52 -1.25 2.22 13.01
CA ILE A 52 -0.96 1.66 11.69
C ILE A 52 -2.15 1.89 10.74
N SER A 53 -3.36 1.62 11.20
CA SER A 53 -4.58 1.80 10.40
C SER A 53 -4.79 3.26 10.01
N ALA A 54 -4.57 4.19 10.95
CA ALA A 54 -4.63 5.62 10.70
C ALA A 54 -3.52 6.06 9.71
N TYR A 55 -2.30 5.56 9.87
CA TYR A 55 -1.19 5.83 8.96
C TYR A 55 -1.54 5.42 7.53
N TYR A 56 -2.10 4.22 7.33
CA TYR A 56 -2.59 3.79 6.02
C TYR A 56 -3.72 4.68 5.51
N LEU A 57 -4.72 5.00 6.34
CA LEU A 57 -5.84 5.84 5.92
C LEU A 57 -5.40 7.22 5.42
N PHE A 58 -4.45 7.85 6.10
CA PHE A 58 -3.96 9.18 5.74
C PHE A 58 -2.92 9.15 4.61
N MET A 59 -2.06 8.14 4.55
CA MET A 59 -0.96 8.10 3.58
C MET A 59 -1.33 7.44 2.25
N ASP A 60 -2.24 6.45 2.26
CA ASP A 60 -2.76 5.82 1.04
C ASP A 60 -3.59 6.81 0.19
N SER A 61 -4.28 7.75 0.86
CA SER A 61 -5.02 8.84 0.20
C SER A 61 -4.14 9.72 -0.70
N HIS A 62 -2.86 9.89 -0.37
CA HIS A 62 -1.92 10.71 -1.14
C HIS A 62 -1.14 9.90 -2.21
N GLY A 63 -0.71 8.67 -1.88
CA GLY A 63 0.09 7.85 -2.79
C GLY A 63 -0.70 7.25 -3.95
N THR A 64 -1.93 6.79 -3.69
CA THR A 64 -2.74 6.08 -4.68
C THR A 64 -3.35 7.02 -5.71
N LYS A 65 -3.70 8.26 -5.33
CA LYS A 65 -4.08 9.32 -6.28
C LYS A 65 -2.92 9.69 -7.22
N LEU A 66 -1.73 9.92 -6.67
CA LEU A 66 -0.55 10.33 -7.44
C LEU A 66 -0.10 9.24 -8.44
N HIS A 67 -0.19 7.96 -8.02
CA HIS A 67 0.17 6.84 -8.89
C HIS A 67 -0.86 6.64 -10.02
N LYS A 68 -2.15 6.83 -9.72
CA LYS A 68 -3.21 6.76 -10.72
C LYS A 68 -3.07 7.87 -11.77
N GLU A 69 -2.79 9.10 -11.37
CA GLU A 69 -2.64 10.24 -12.27
C GLU A 69 -1.46 10.05 -13.24
N ARG A 70 -0.30 9.60 -12.73
CA ARG A 70 0.87 9.26 -13.57
C ARG A 70 0.60 8.09 -14.53
N LEU A 71 -0.18 7.11 -14.09
CA LEU A 71 -0.56 5.97 -14.92
C LEU A 71 -1.52 6.39 -16.04
N GLU A 72 -2.51 7.22 -15.73
CA GLU A 72 -3.43 7.79 -16.72
C GLU A 72 -2.67 8.65 -17.76
N GLU A 73 -1.73 9.49 -17.33
CA GLU A 73 -0.89 10.28 -18.23
C GLU A 73 -0.06 9.38 -19.17
N SER A 74 0.53 8.32 -18.64
CA SER A 74 1.31 7.35 -19.43
C SER A 74 0.42 6.62 -20.44
N LEU A 75 -0.78 6.19 -20.03
CA LEU A 75 -1.74 5.53 -20.91
C LEU A 75 -2.21 6.45 -22.04
N GLU A 76 -2.44 7.73 -21.76
CA GLU A 76 -2.82 8.70 -22.79
C GLU A 76 -1.69 8.97 -23.79
N HIS A 77 -0.43 9.00 -23.32
CA HIS A 77 0.73 9.07 -24.21
C HIS A 77 0.79 7.88 -25.17
N TYR A 78 0.69 6.65 -24.63
CA TYR A 78 0.71 5.44 -25.46
C TYR A 78 -0.44 5.38 -26.46
N ARG A 79 -1.64 5.83 -26.07
CA ARG A 79 -2.79 5.93 -26.97
C ARG A 79 -2.51 6.84 -28.17
N LYS A 80 -1.96 8.03 -27.93
CA LYS A 80 -1.62 8.98 -29.01
C LYS A 80 -0.56 8.43 -29.96
N GLU A 81 0.44 7.72 -29.43
CA GLU A 81 1.44 7.07 -30.27
C GLU A 81 0.85 5.92 -31.10
N PHE A 82 -0.11 5.19 -30.53
CA PHE A 82 -0.84 4.14 -31.27
C PHE A 82 -1.65 4.72 -32.43
N ASP A 83 -2.40 5.80 -32.19
CA ASP A 83 -3.20 6.46 -33.23
C ASP A 83 -2.32 6.96 -34.39
N LYS A 84 -1.14 7.53 -34.10
CA LYS A 84 -0.17 7.92 -35.15
C LYS A 84 0.30 6.73 -35.96
N LYS A 85 0.63 5.62 -35.29
CA LYS A 85 1.10 4.40 -35.95
C LYS A 85 0.02 3.76 -36.82
N GLU A 86 -1.23 3.80 -36.37
CA GLU A 86 -2.37 3.34 -37.17
C GLU A 86 -2.56 4.21 -38.41
N GLN A 87 -2.44 5.54 -38.28
CA GLN A 87 -2.54 6.46 -39.41
C GLN A 87 -1.41 6.24 -40.43
N GLU A 88 -0.17 6.04 -39.98
CA GLU A 88 0.96 5.68 -40.85
C GLU A 88 0.67 4.39 -41.63
N ALA A 89 0.18 3.35 -40.95
CA ALA A 89 -0.17 2.07 -41.57
C ALA A 89 -1.30 2.21 -42.61
N GLN A 90 -2.32 3.02 -42.33
CA GLN A 90 -3.38 3.33 -43.30
C GLN A 90 -2.86 4.07 -44.53
N ASN A 91 -1.97 5.05 -44.33
CA ASN A 91 -1.36 5.79 -45.44
C ASN A 91 -0.55 4.87 -46.35
N ILE A 92 0.26 3.97 -45.78
CA ILE A 92 1.02 2.97 -46.54
C ILE A 92 0.08 2.05 -47.32
N ARG A 93 -0.98 1.56 -46.68
CA ARG A 93 -1.99 0.70 -47.34
C ARG A 93 -2.66 1.40 -48.51
N ASN A 94 -3.01 2.68 -48.35
CA ASN A 94 -3.64 3.48 -49.40
C ASN A 94 -2.67 3.75 -50.56
N PHE A 95 -1.40 4.00 -50.27
CA PHE A 95 -0.36 4.16 -51.28
C PHE A 95 -0.19 2.89 -52.14
N ILE A 96 -0.09 1.72 -51.51
CA ILE A 96 0.04 0.44 -52.23
C ILE A 96 -1.18 0.18 -53.12
N LYS A 97 -2.40 0.44 -52.63
CA LYS A 97 -3.62 0.33 -53.44
C LYS A 97 -3.62 1.28 -54.64
N GLY A 98 -3.13 2.50 -54.47
CA GLY A 98 -3.01 3.48 -55.55
C GLY A 98 -2.10 3.01 -56.68
N LEU A 99 -0.97 2.39 -56.33
CA LEU A 99 -0.03 1.81 -57.31
C LEU A 99 -0.65 0.65 -58.10
N GLN A 100 -1.38 -0.25 -57.43
CA GLN A 100 -2.05 -1.37 -58.10
C GLN A 100 -3.21 -0.93 -59.00
N GLY A 101 -3.87 0.19 -58.69
CA GLY A 101 -4.94 0.74 -59.52
C GLY A 101 -4.46 1.46 -60.78
N SER A 102 -3.19 1.88 -60.84
CA SER A 102 -2.60 2.57 -62.00
C SER A 102 -2.02 1.64 -63.08
N GLU A 103 -1.98 0.32 -62.84
CA GLU A 103 -1.46 -0.69 -63.78
C GLU A 103 -2.58 -1.45 -64.57
N SER A 104 -3.82 -0.95 -64.58
CA SER A 104 -4.92 -1.45 -65.45
C SER A 104 -5.35 -0.42 -66.49
#